data_AF-A0A925AZP1-F1
#
_entry.id   AF-A0A925AZP1-F1
#
_cell.length_a   1.000
_cell.length_b   1.000
_cell.length_c   1.000
_cell.angle_alpha   90.00
_cell.angle_beta   90.00
_cell.angle_gamma   90.00
#
_symmetry.space_group_name_H-M   'P 1'
#
loop_
_entity.id
_entity.type
_entity.pdbx_description
1 polymer ?
#
loop_
_entity_poly.entity_id
_entity_poly.type
_entity_poly.pdbx_seq_one_letter_code
_entity_poly.pdbx_strand_id
1 'polypeptide(L)'
;AMMSQSLEGIDTSFTELEIRSDGRVDQPDKITGKGDAASFEVVEEVTSRLRADRCVKDVDISRQKKIDNGRVEFAIAVQAQCPLGVLPGQSAQAPANAPTASKE
;
A
#
# COMPACT_ATOMS: atom_id res chain seq x y z
N ALA A 1 -11.87 15.25 -10.01
CA ALA A 1 -10.48 15.29 -9.52
C ALA A 1 -10.12 13.89 -9.06
N MET A 2 -9.11 13.26 -9.66
CA MET A 2 -8.61 11.96 -9.22
C MET A 2 -7.80 12.19 -7.94
N MET A 3 -8.29 11.71 -6.80
CA MET A 3 -7.63 11.86 -5.51
C MET A 3 -6.48 10.85 -5.42
N SER A 4 -5.30 11.25 -5.87
CA SER A 4 -4.05 10.61 -5.46
C SER A 4 -3.89 10.84 -3.97
N GLN A 5 -4.09 9.81 -3.15
CA GLN A 5 -3.57 9.83 -1.79
C GLN A 5 -2.05 9.70 -1.92
N SER A 6 -1.38 10.84 -2.08
CA SER A 6 0.03 10.96 -1.75
C SER A 6 0.16 10.56 -0.28
N LEU A 7 1.08 9.65 0.03
CA LEU A 7 1.55 9.46 1.40
C LEU A 7 2.29 10.74 1.82
N GLU A 8 1.54 11.81 2.10
CA GLU A 8 2.10 13.08 2.56
C GLU A 8 2.89 12.84 3.85
N GLY A 9 4.20 13.08 3.79
CA GLY A 9 5.12 12.97 4.93
C GLY A 9 5.98 11.71 4.99
N ILE A 10 5.84 10.76 4.06
CA ILE A 10 6.73 9.59 4.01
C ILE A 10 7.79 9.82 2.94
N ASP A 11 9.04 10.05 3.36
CA ASP A 11 10.18 10.20 2.47
C ASP A 11 10.68 8.82 2.01
N THR A 12 9.96 8.25 1.03
CA THR A 12 10.30 6.99 0.37
C THR A 12 10.32 7.14 -1.14
N SER A 13 11.37 6.59 -1.74
CA SER A 13 11.54 6.52 -3.20
C SER A 13 11.52 5.08 -3.63
N PHE A 14 10.78 4.77 -4.70
CA PHE A 14 10.78 3.44 -5.31
C PHE A 14 11.55 3.50 -6.63
N THR A 15 12.59 2.70 -6.74
CA THR A 15 13.47 2.64 -7.91
C THR A 15 12.97 1.60 -8.91
N GLU A 16 12.37 0.51 -8.43
CA GLU A 16 11.86 -0.57 -9.26
C GLU A 16 10.56 -1.09 -8.66
N LEU A 17 9.54 -1.25 -9.49
CA LEU A 17 8.25 -1.82 -9.10
C LEU A 17 7.83 -2.83 -10.16
N GLU A 18 7.75 -4.09 -9.76
CA GLU A 18 7.24 -5.19 -10.58
C GLU A 18 5.88 -5.61 -10.03
N ILE A 19 4.85 -5.49 -10.86
CA ILE A 19 3.49 -5.92 -10.55
C ILE A 19 3.23 -7.19 -11.35
N ARG A 20 3.01 -8.30 -10.66
CA ARG A 20 2.52 -9.55 -11.26
C ARG A 20 1.07 -9.75 -10.86
N SER A 21 0.19 -9.49 -11.82
CA SER A 21 -1.23 -9.78 -11.71
C SER A 21 -1.55 -11.04 -12.49
N ASP A 22 -1.82 -12.14 -11.79
CA ASP A 22 -2.13 -13.43 -12.42
C ASP A 22 -3.61 -13.49 -12.90
N GLY A 23 -4.45 -12.52 -12.51
CA GLY A 23 -5.83 -12.37 -13.01
C GLY A 23 -6.78 -13.51 -12.63
N ARG A 24 -6.32 -14.44 -11.78
CA ARG A 24 -7.08 -15.59 -11.27
C ARG A 24 -7.65 -15.24 -9.90
N VAL A 25 -8.94 -15.51 -9.69
CA VAL A 25 -9.65 -15.23 -8.41
C VAL A 25 -8.99 -15.92 -7.21
N ASP A 26 -8.30 -17.04 -7.43
CA ASP A 26 -7.64 -17.84 -6.40
C ASP A 26 -6.14 -17.55 -6.20
N GLN A 27 -5.53 -16.68 -7.02
CA GLN A 27 -4.12 -16.31 -6.86
C GLN A 27 -3.98 -14.86 -6.40
N PRO A 28 -3.29 -14.60 -5.28
CA PRO A 28 -3.02 -13.24 -4.84
C PRO A 28 -2.13 -12.52 -5.86
N ASP A 29 -2.47 -11.28 -6.18
CA ASP A 29 -1.59 -10.38 -6.92
C ASP A 29 -0.30 -10.18 -6.13
N LYS A 30 0.83 -10.24 -6.81
CA LYS A 30 2.13 -10.06 -6.17
C LYS A 30 2.78 -8.79 -6.69
N ILE A 31 3.04 -7.86 -5.77
CA ILE A 31 3.72 -6.61 -6.05
C ILE A 31 5.08 -6.68 -5.37
N THR A 32 6.15 -6.66 -6.14
CA THR A 32 7.52 -6.61 -5.61
C THR A 32 8.18 -5.33 -6.02
N GLY A 33 8.78 -4.61 -5.08
CA GLY A 33 9.47 -3.35 -5.37
C GLY A 33 10.79 -3.24 -4.63
N LYS A 34 11.67 -2.39 -5.15
CA LYS A 34 12.90 -1.96 -4.48
C LYS A 34 12.86 -0.45 -4.36
N GLY A 35 13.23 0.03 -3.19
CA GLY A 35 13.24 1.45 -2.90
C GLY A 35 14.23 1.81 -1.81
N ASP A 36 14.24 3.09 -1.47
CA ASP A 36 15.00 3.64 -0.36
C ASP A 36 14.11 4.55 0.48
N ALA A 37 14.37 4.53 1.79
CA ALA A 37 13.67 5.31 2.79
C ALA A 37 14.64 6.18 3.58
N ALA A 38 14.15 7.26 4.17
CA ALA A 38 14.96 8.10 5.04
C ALA A 38 15.51 7.35 6.29
N SER A 39 14.76 6.39 6.85
CA SER A 39 15.18 5.58 8.00
C SER A 39 14.46 4.22 8.07
N PHE A 40 14.91 3.33 8.94
CA PHE A 40 14.24 2.05 9.20
C PHE A 40 12.82 2.23 9.75
N GLU A 41 12.60 3.26 10.58
CA GLU A 41 11.27 3.59 11.12
C GLU A 41 10.28 3.93 10.01
N VAL A 42 10.72 4.63 8.97
CA VAL A 42 9.90 4.95 7.79
C VAL A 42 9.52 3.68 7.03
N VAL A 43 10.43 2.72 6.90
CA VAL A 43 10.19 1.42 6.25
C VAL A 43 9.14 0.61 7.03
N GLU A 44 9.22 0.62 8.37
CA GLU A 44 8.22 -0.01 9.24
C GLU A 44 6.86 0.68 9.15
N GLU A 45 6.82 2.01 9.11
CA GLU A 45 5.57 2.76 8.97
C GLU A 45 4.85 2.43 7.65
N VAL A 46 5.58 2.42 6.53
CA VAL A 46 5.02 2.04 5.22
C VAL A 46 4.43 0.63 5.28
N THR A 47 5.13 -0.29 5.92
CA THR A 47 4.68 -1.69 6.01
C THR A 47 3.49 -1.85 6.92
N SER A 48 3.44 -1.11 8.02
CA SER A 48 2.29 -1.06 8.91
C SER A 48 1.05 -0.54 8.18
N ARG A 49 1.18 0.54 7.40
CA ARG A 49 0.08 1.08 6.59
C ARG A 49 -0.40 0.09 5.52
N LEU A 50 0.52 -0.59 4.84
CA LEU A 50 0.17 -1.62 3.85
C LEU A 50 -0.56 -2.80 4.51
N ARG A 51 -0.10 -3.26 5.67
CA ARG A 51 -0.77 -4.34 6.44
C ARG A 51 -2.14 -3.93 6.99
N ALA A 52 -2.38 -2.63 7.18
CA ALA A 52 -3.69 -2.12 7.60
C ALA A 52 -4.74 -2.14 6.47
N ASP A 53 -4.31 -2.30 5.21
CA ASP A 53 -5.22 -2.37 4.08
C ASP A 53 -5.89 -3.75 3.99
N ARG A 54 -7.21 -3.77 3.79
CA ARG A 54 -8.01 -5.01 3.74
C ARG A 54 -7.75 -5.86 2.50
N CYS A 55 -7.18 -5.26 1.46
CA CYS A 55 -6.79 -5.97 0.25
C CYS A 55 -5.39 -6.58 0.36
N VAL A 56 -4.63 -6.28 1.41
CA VAL A 56 -3.28 -6.82 1.59
C VAL A 56 -3.36 -8.05 2.48
N LYS A 57 -2.92 -9.18 1.93
CA LYS A 57 -2.86 -10.46 2.64
C LYS A 57 -1.55 -10.60 3.41
N ASP A 58 -0.46 -10.18 2.79
CA ASP A 58 0.89 -10.32 3.34
C ASP A 58 1.82 -9.22 2.84
N VAL A 59 2.74 -8.78 3.69
CA VAL A 59 3.79 -7.81 3.35
C VAL A 59 5.12 -8.30 3.92
N ASP A 60 6.05 -8.62 3.04
CA ASP A 60 7.42 -8.96 3.38
C ASP A 60 8.35 -7.79 3.05
N ILE A 61 9.18 -7.40 4.02
CA ILE A 61 10.30 -6.49 3.76
C ILE A 61 11.59 -7.28 3.91
N SER A 62 12.40 -7.22 2.87
CA SER A 62 13.68 -7.90 2.78
C SER A 62 14.79 -6.92 2.39
N ARG A 63 16.05 -7.33 2.56
CA ARG A 63 17.24 -6.59 2.10
C ARG A 63 17.37 -5.15 2.64
N GLN A 64 16.89 -4.91 3.86
CA GLN A 64 17.06 -3.62 4.53
C GLN A 64 18.54 -3.37 4.82
N LYS A 65 19.15 -2.38 4.18
CA LYS A 65 20.55 -1.98 4.42
C LYS A 65 20.69 -0.47 4.38
N LYS A 66 21.56 0.08 5.22
CA LYS A 66 21.90 1.50 5.16
C LYS A 66 22.87 1.75 4.00
N ILE A 67 22.58 2.72 3.15
CA ILE A 67 23.42 3.13 2.03
C ILE A 67 24.20 4.41 2.37
N ASP A 68 25.26 4.71 1.63
CA ASP A 68 26.20 5.82 1.91
C ASP A 68 25.54 7.20 2.05
N ASN A 69 24.35 7.38 1.47
CA ASN A 69 23.56 8.61 1.58
C ASN A 69 22.76 8.72 2.90
N GLY A 70 23.03 7.85 3.88
CA GLY A 70 22.33 7.82 5.18
C GLY A 70 20.93 7.19 5.14
N ARG A 71 20.42 6.89 3.95
CA ARG A 71 19.11 6.27 3.68
C ARG A 71 19.17 4.75 3.85
N VAL A 72 18.01 4.11 3.91
CA VAL A 72 17.86 2.65 4.02
C VAL A 72 17.28 2.13 2.72
N GLU A 73 18.07 1.37 1.96
CA GLU A 73 17.57 0.59 0.83
C GLU A 73 16.78 -0.60 1.35
N PHE A 74 15.61 -0.86 0.77
CA PHE A 74 14.74 -1.97 1.12
C PHE A 74 14.13 -2.60 -0.13
N ALA A 75 13.82 -3.89 -0.04
CA ALA A 75 12.98 -4.59 -0.99
C ALA A 75 11.66 -4.94 -0.30
N ILE A 76 10.54 -4.69 -0.95
CA ILE A 76 9.21 -5.00 -0.45
C ILE A 76 8.52 -6.01 -1.38
N ALA A 77 7.84 -6.98 -0.80
CA ALA A 77 6.96 -7.90 -1.50
C ALA A 77 5.59 -7.89 -0.82
N VAL A 78 4.60 -7.38 -1.53
CA VAL A 78 3.20 -7.30 -1.08
C VAL A 78 2.41 -8.35 -1.84
N GLN A 79 1.67 -9.18 -1.10
CA GLN A 79 0.65 -10.05 -1.66
C GLN A 79 -0.70 -9.39 -1.41
N ALA A 80 -1.36 -8.97 -2.48
CA ALA A 80 -2.69 -8.40 -2.44
C ALA A 80 -3.71 -9.46 -2.84
N GLN A 81 -4.75 -9.63 -2.04
CA GLN A 81 -5.93 -10.42 -2.37
C GLN A 81 -7.14 -9.68 -1.83
N CYS A 82 -7.81 -8.92 -2.69
CA CYS A 82 -9.06 -8.29 -2.29
C CYS A 82 -10.17 -9.36 -2.19
N PRO A 83 -10.96 -9.39 -1.10
CA PRO A 83 -12.16 -10.21 -1.07
C PRO A 83 -13.15 -9.73 -2.14
N LEU A 84 -13.92 -10.69 -2.69
CA LEU A 84 -14.96 -10.42 -3.69
C LEU A 84 -15.86 -9.25 -3.24
N GLY A 85 -15.92 -8.19 -4.04
CA GLY A 85 -16.71 -6.99 -3.75
C GLY A 85 -15.95 -5.81 -3.15
N VAL A 86 -14.64 -5.93 -2.92
CA VAL A 86 -13.78 -4.81 -2.49
C VAL A 86 -12.83 -4.43 -3.62
N LEU A 87 -12.89 -3.18 -4.07
CA LEU A 87 -11.95 -2.62 -5.04
C LEU A 87 -10.72 -2.06 -4.31
N PRO A 88 -9.49 -2.33 -4.77
CA PRO A 88 -8.29 -1.72 -4.20
C PRO A 88 -8.36 -0.19 -4.34
N GLY A 89 -8.06 0.53 -3.26
CA GLY A 89 -8.22 2.00 -3.17
C GLY A 89 -9.54 2.47 -2.54
N GLN A 90 -10.43 1.55 -2.13
CA GLN A 90 -11.58 1.88 -1.27
C GLN A 90 -11.24 1.72 0.21
N SER A 91 -10.21 2.43 0.67
CA SER A 91 -10.01 2.66 2.11
C SER A 91 -11.14 3.60 2.56
N ALA A 92 -12.27 3.02 2.96
CA ALA A 92 -13.42 3.69 3.55
C ALA A 92 -13.90 4.97 2.80
N GLN A 93 -14.70 4.79 1.75
CA GLN A 93 -15.87 5.68 1.67
C GLN A 93 -16.79 5.27 2.83
N ALA A 94 -16.56 5.86 4.01
CA ALA A 94 -17.67 6.09 4.92
C ALA A 94 -18.83 6.67 4.09
N PRO A 95 -20.09 6.26 4.31
CA PRO A 95 -21.20 6.71 3.50
C PRO A 95 -21.30 8.24 3.56
N ALA A 96 -20.74 8.92 2.57
CA ALA A 96 -20.85 10.35 2.39
C ALA A 96 -22.19 10.61 1.69
N ASN A 97 -23.28 10.50 2.46
CA ASN A 97 -24.52 11.28 2.38
C ASN A 97 -25.67 10.52 3.06
N ALA A 98 -25.83 10.73 4.35
CA ALA A 98 -27.17 10.88 4.90
C ALA A 98 -27.43 12.39 5.00
N PRO A 99 -28.41 12.91 4.24
CA PRO A 99 -29.34 13.88 4.77
C PRO A 99 -30.72 13.22 4.76
N THR A 100 -31.21 12.85 5.94
CA THR A 100 -32.20 13.62 6.70
C THR A 100 -33.58 13.57 6.04
N ALA A 101 -34.50 12.96 6.77
CA ALA A 101 -35.93 12.98 6.53
C ALA A 101 -36.41 14.35 6.03
N SER A 102 -37.19 14.36 4.96
CA SER A 102 -38.11 15.46 4.67
C SER A 102 -39.46 14.85 4.31
N LYS A 103 -40.32 15.01 5.29
CA LYS A 103 -41.77 14.90 5.31
C LYS A 103 -42.39 15.75 4.20
N GLU A 104 -43.31 15.17 3.42
CA GLU A 104 -44.58 15.78 3.01
C GLU A 104 -45.53 14.70 2.48
#